data_AF-A0A7W4XXY1-F1
#
_entry.id   AF-A0A7W4XXY1-F1
#
_cell.length_a   1.000
_cell.length_b   1.000
_cell.length_c   1.000
_cell.angle_alpha   90.00
_cell.angle_beta   90.00
_cell.angle_gamma   90.00
#
_symmetry.space_group_name_H-M   'P 1'
#
loop_
_entity.id
_entity.type
_entity.pdbx_description
1 polymer ?
#
loop_
_entity_poly.entity_id
_entity_poly.type
_entity_poly.pdbx_seq_one_letter_code
_entity_poly.pdbx_strand_id
1 'polypeptide(L)'
;MKWTTAVSKLAEVAAGCEHARTLPAGLVGFQAEEAWVFGSLLGPRREQVDDLTGVGVALAVDLPESDCALFTRPPAGEHWLNAAGLAKLPVHLLFRSGRAPVWNHVVERPVRFWSHADGLDHEVLLQLRSGDGEALRPEAPAPGELRERLDRDLAASLAALARTTRAYDEKRWSPGSPKKRGDALCDAALGYVDLRAARDSLGG
;
A
#
# COMPACT_ATOMS: atom_id res chain seq x y z
N MET A 1 -12.94 15.14 0.99
CA MET A 1 -13.57 14.82 2.30
C MET A 1 -13.06 15.71 3.43
N LYS A 2 -13.83 15.84 4.51
CA LYS A 2 -13.37 16.53 5.74
C LYS A 2 -12.25 15.73 6.41
N TRP A 3 -11.31 16.41 7.06
CA TRP A 3 -10.19 15.77 7.77
C TRP A 3 -10.63 14.70 8.79
N THR A 4 -11.62 15.00 9.63
CA THR A 4 -12.12 14.03 10.61
C THR A 4 -12.70 12.78 9.96
N THR A 5 -13.40 12.94 8.82
CA THR A 5 -13.87 11.82 8.01
C THR A 5 -12.70 11.01 7.44
N ALA A 6 -11.66 11.69 6.96
CA ALA A 6 -10.44 11.06 6.43
C ALA A 6 -9.74 10.22 7.50
N VAL A 7 -9.61 10.73 8.72
CA VAL A 7 -9.04 9.95 9.85
C VAL A 7 -9.95 8.77 10.23
N SER A 8 -11.28 8.94 10.21
CA SER A 8 -12.20 7.81 10.45
C SER A 8 -12.05 6.68 9.43
N LYS A 9 -11.60 6.97 8.20
CA LYS A 9 -11.31 5.93 7.22
C LYS A 9 -10.19 4.99 7.65
N LEU A 10 -9.22 5.45 8.46
CA LEU A 10 -8.20 4.57 9.04
C LEU A 10 -8.81 3.55 10.01
N ALA A 11 -9.80 3.96 10.81
CA ALA A 11 -10.53 3.02 11.67
C ALA A 11 -11.32 1.98 10.85
N GLU A 12 -11.93 2.40 9.72
CA GLU A 12 -12.59 1.49 8.79
C GLU A 12 -11.60 0.51 8.14
N VAL A 13 -10.38 0.96 7.79
CA VAL A 13 -9.31 0.07 7.30
C VAL A 13 -8.93 -0.95 8.35
N ALA A 14 -8.69 -0.52 9.59
CA ALA A 14 -8.35 -1.42 10.70
C ALA A 14 -9.45 -2.46 10.95
N ALA A 15 -10.72 -2.04 10.96
CA ALA A 15 -11.85 -2.96 11.09
C ALA A 15 -11.93 -3.97 9.94
N GLY A 16 -11.63 -3.55 8.70
CA GLY A 16 -11.53 -4.45 7.55
C GLY A 16 -10.40 -5.47 7.69
N CYS A 17 -9.24 -5.05 8.21
CA CYS A 17 -8.12 -5.95 8.51
C CYS A 17 -8.49 -6.97 9.60
N GLU A 18 -9.13 -6.54 10.69
CA GLU A 18 -9.64 -7.45 11.73
C GLU A 18 -10.67 -8.44 11.19
N HIS A 19 -11.60 -7.97 10.35
CA HIS A 19 -12.56 -8.87 9.74
C HIS A 19 -11.88 -9.92 8.86
N ALA A 20 -10.94 -9.51 7.99
CA ALA A 20 -10.21 -10.43 7.13
C ALA A 20 -9.44 -11.50 7.91
N ARG A 21 -8.92 -11.18 9.10
CA ARG A 21 -8.25 -12.15 9.99
C ARG A 21 -9.16 -13.25 10.49
N THR A 22 -10.45 -12.97 10.68
CA THR A 22 -11.43 -13.98 11.10
C THR A 22 -11.80 -14.95 9.98
N LEU A 23 -11.42 -14.64 8.73
CA LEU A 23 -11.75 -15.46 7.58
C LEU A 23 -10.76 -16.63 7.44
N PRO A 24 -11.23 -17.80 6.94
CA PRO A 24 -10.34 -18.93 6.66
C PRO A 24 -9.23 -18.55 5.68
N ALA A 25 -8.01 -19.02 5.93
CA ALA A 25 -6.84 -18.70 5.08
C ALA A 25 -7.06 -19.03 3.59
N GLY A 26 -7.77 -20.12 3.29
CA GLY A 26 -8.10 -20.53 1.92
C GLY A 26 -9.07 -19.59 1.19
N LEU A 27 -9.76 -18.68 1.90
CA LEU A 27 -10.70 -17.73 1.31
C LEU A 27 -10.02 -16.42 0.85
N VAL A 28 -8.98 -15.99 1.58
CA VAL A 28 -8.35 -14.67 1.39
C VAL A 28 -6.97 -14.72 0.74
N GLY A 29 -6.29 -15.89 0.78
CA GLY A 29 -5.02 -16.14 0.11
C GLY A 29 -3.77 -15.63 0.84
N PHE A 30 -3.90 -14.57 1.64
CA PHE A 30 -2.85 -14.00 2.48
C PHE A 30 -3.47 -13.23 3.66
N GLN A 31 -2.65 -12.83 4.63
CA GLN A 31 -3.06 -12.02 5.78
C GLN A 31 -2.35 -10.67 5.80
N ALA A 32 -3.08 -9.64 6.26
CA ALA A 32 -2.46 -8.38 6.64
C ALA A 32 -1.82 -8.52 8.02
N GLU A 33 -0.56 -8.16 8.12
CA GLU A 33 0.19 -8.13 9.37
C GLU A 33 0.12 -6.75 10.01
N GLU A 34 0.18 -5.68 9.22
CA GLU A 34 0.15 -4.31 9.70
C GLU A 34 -0.48 -3.34 8.70
N ALA A 35 -0.98 -2.21 9.19
CA ALA A 35 -1.45 -1.11 8.37
C ALA A 35 -0.83 0.21 8.81
N TRP A 36 -0.37 0.96 7.83
CA TRP A 36 0.48 2.12 8.00
C TRP A 36 -0.10 3.31 7.24
N VAL A 37 -0.31 4.43 7.91
CA VAL A 37 -0.74 5.68 7.26
C VAL A 37 0.48 6.40 6.70
N PHE A 38 0.32 7.01 5.53
CA PHE A 38 1.33 7.90 4.93
C PHE A 38 0.66 9.07 4.22
N GLY A 39 1.47 10.07 3.84
CA GLY A 39 1.02 11.23 3.07
C GLY A 39 0.23 12.25 3.91
N SER A 40 -0.86 12.77 3.34
CA SER A 40 -1.50 14.02 3.79
C SER A 40 -1.95 14.03 5.25
N LEU A 41 -2.38 12.88 5.80
CA LEU A 41 -2.86 12.80 7.19
C LEU A 41 -1.73 12.93 8.23
N LEU A 42 -0.47 12.72 7.83
CA LEU A 42 0.68 12.97 8.68
C LEU A 42 1.18 14.41 8.61
N GLY A 43 0.65 15.23 7.69
CA GLY A 43 0.94 16.64 7.60
C GLY A 43 0.05 17.50 8.50
N PRO A 44 0.14 18.85 8.38
CA PRO A 44 -0.73 19.73 9.13
C PRO A 44 -2.20 19.54 8.73
N ARG A 45 -3.09 19.66 9.72
CA ARG A 45 -4.53 19.54 9.53
C ARG A 45 -5.04 20.50 8.46
N ARG A 46 -5.85 19.97 7.55
CA ARG A 46 -6.52 20.74 6.48
C ARG A 46 -8.03 20.69 6.65
N GLU A 47 -8.75 21.64 6.08
CA GLU A 47 -10.21 21.60 6.06
C GLU A 47 -10.72 20.45 5.17
N GLN A 48 -10.12 20.32 3.98
CA GLN A 48 -10.42 19.31 2.99
C GLN A 48 -9.18 18.47 2.66
N VAL A 49 -9.44 17.19 2.48
CA VAL A 49 -8.50 16.14 2.09
C VAL A 49 -9.04 15.52 0.81
N ASP A 50 -8.20 15.27 -0.18
CA ASP A 50 -8.62 14.66 -1.45
C ASP A 50 -9.27 13.30 -1.23
N ASP A 51 -10.36 13.02 -1.93
CA ASP A 51 -11.16 11.79 -1.72
C ASP A 51 -10.48 10.52 -2.26
N LEU A 52 -9.51 10.66 -3.18
CA LEU A 52 -8.86 9.51 -3.83
C LEU A 52 -7.45 9.27 -3.30
N THR A 53 -6.74 10.34 -2.97
CA THR A 53 -5.30 10.33 -2.64
C THR A 53 -5.01 10.88 -1.25
N GLY A 54 -6.00 11.49 -0.60
CA GLY A 54 -5.80 12.15 0.67
C GLY A 54 -5.68 11.22 1.88
N VAL A 55 -6.13 9.97 1.76
CA VAL A 55 -5.91 8.91 2.76
C VAL A 55 -5.00 7.84 2.17
N GLY A 56 -3.69 7.95 2.39
CA GLY A 56 -2.71 6.96 1.97
C GLY A 56 -2.52 5.89 3.04
N VAL A 57 -2.70 4.62 2.67
CA VAL A 57 -2.45 3.49 3.57
C VAL A 57 -1.62 2.41 2.88
N ALA A 58 -0.53 2.00 3.53
CA ALA A 58 0.26 0.84 3.15
C ALA A 58 -0.13 -0.35 4.03
N LEU A 59 -0.58 -1.44 3.40
CA LEU A 59 -0.87 -2.72 4.04
C LEU A 59 0.35 -3.63 3.91
N ALA A 60 0.98 -3.95 5.04
CA ALA A 60 2.02 -4.95 5.12
C ALA A 60 1.37 -6.34 5.21
N VAL A 61 1.71 -7.24 4.29
CA VAL A 61 1.11 -8.58 4.19
C VAL A 61 2.17 -9.68 4.26
N ASP A 62 1.75 -10.90 4.63
CA ASP A 62 2.62 -12.07 4.85
C ASP A 62 3.21 -12.71 3.56
N LEU A 63 3.30 -11.92 2.48
CA LEU A 63 3.81 -12.31 1.17
C LEU A 63 5.26 -11.85 0.94
N PRO A 64 6.01 -12.49 0.03
CA PRO A 64 7.34 -12.03 -0.37
C PRO A 64 7.29 -10.70 -1.14
N GLU A 65 8.41 -9.94 -1.13
CA GLU A 65 8.53 -8.66 -1.85
C GLU A 65 8.17 -8.77 -3.35
N SER A 66 8.47 -9.92 -3.98
CA SER A 66 8.16 -10.17 -5.39
C SER A 66 6.67 -10.13 -5.73
N ASP A 67 5.80 -10.38 -4.75
CA ASP A 67 4.34 -10.41 -4.90
C ASP A 67 3.69 -9.09 -4.46
N CYS A 68 4.46 -8.17 -3.87
CA CYS A 68 4.00 -6.87 -3.42
C CYS A 68 4.78 -5.73 -4.09
N ALA A 69 5.00 -5.85 -5.41
CA ALA A 69 5.62 -4.79 -6.19
C ALA A 69 4.79 -3.50 -6.13
N LEU A 70 5.44 -2.34 -6.16
CA LEU A 70 4.79 -1.05 -6.01
C LEU A 70 3.67 -0.86 -7.07
N PHE A 71 2.54 -0.30 -6.63
CA PHE A 71 1.30 -0.11 -7.41
C PHE A 71 0.62 -1.38 -7.94
N THR A 72 1.20 -2.56 -7.75
CA THR A 72 0.56 -3.82 -8.10
C THR A 72 -0.31 -4.34 -6.95
N ARG A 73 -1.25 -5.23 -7.29
CA ARG A 73 -1.94 -6.05 -6.30
C ARG A 73 -1.25 -7.41 -6.20
N PRO A 74 -1.10 -7.96 -4.98
CA PRO A 74 -0.65 -9.33 -4.83
C PRO A 74 -1.63 -10.32 -5.45
N PRO A 75 -1.20 -11.57 -5.71
CA PRO A 75 -2.12 -12.67 -5.98
C PRO A 75 -3.24 -12.71 -4.93
N ALA A 76 -4.48 -12.91 -5.37
CA ALA A 76 -5.69 -12.81 -4.54
C ALA A 76 -6.00 -11.43 -3.93
N GLY A 77 -5.23 -10.36 -4.22
CA GLY A 77 -5.43 -9.03 -3.64
C GLY A 77 -6.81 -8.42 -3.89
N GLU A 78 -7.40 -8.63 -5.08
CA GLU A 78 -8.79 -8.21 -5.36
C GLU A 78 -9.79 -8.96 -4.47
N HIS A 79 -9.59 -10.27 -4.25
CA HIS A 79 -10.45 -11.07 -3.38
C HIS A 79 -10.32 -10.65 -1.92
N TRP A 80 -9.08 -10.44 -1.45
CA TRP A 80 -8.80 -9.96 -0.10
C TRP A 80 -9.46 -8.61 0.17
N LEU A 81 -9.31 -7.63 -0.74
CA LEU A 81 -9.92 -6.30 -0.59
C LEU A 81 -11.45 -6.36 -0.54
N ASN A 82 -12.07 -7.24 -1.34
CA ASN A 82 -13.52 -7.43 -1.31
C ASN A 82 -13.97 -8.08 -0.01
N ALA A 83 -13.27 -9.11 0.44
CA ALA A 83 -13.56 -9.83 1.68
C ALA A 83 -13.38 -8.92 2.91
N ALA A 84 -12.36 -8.07 2.92
CA ALA A 84 -12.12 -7.08 3.97
C ALA A 84 -13.07 -5.86 3.91
N GLY A 85 -13.91 -5.74 2.87
CA GLY A 85 -14.78 -4.57 2.68
C GLY A 85 -14.03 -3.29 2.27
N LEU A 86 -12.78 -3.39 1.84
CA LEU A 86 -11.90 -2.25 1.54
C LEU A 86 -11.87 -1.87 0.05
N ALA A 87 -12.37 -2.73 -0.84
CA ALA A 87 -12.30 -2.52 -2.30
C ALA A 87 -12.97 -1.23 -2.81
N LYS A 88 -13.92 -0.67 -2.06
CA LYS A 88 -14.66 0.56 -2.41
C LYS A 88 -14.37 1.72 -1.46
N LEU A 89 -13.48 1.53 -0.50
CA LEU A 89 -13.16 2.55 0.47
C LEU A 89 -12.38 3.67 -0.23
N PRO A 90 -12.68 4.96 0.01
CA PRO A 90 -11.95 6.09 -0.59
C PRO A 90 -10.59 6.27 0.11
N VAL A 91 -9.72 5.28 -0.06
CA VAL A 91 -8.38 5.18 0.52
C VAL A 91 -7.44 4.72 -0.58
N HIS A 92 -6.33 5.42 -0.73
CA HIS A 92 -5.23 5.01 -1.59
C HIS A 92 -4.44 3.89 -0.91
N LEU A 93 -4.78 2.65 -1.26
CA LEU A 93 -4.17 1.45 -0.68
C LEU A 93 -2.97 0.98 -1.52
N LEU A 94 -1.84 0.80 -0.84
CA LEU A 94 -0.65 0.14 -1.38
C LEU A 94 -0.41 -1.16 -0.61
N PHE A 95 -0.04 -2.22 -1.32
CA PHE A 95 0.44 -3.45 -0.68
C PHE A 95 1.95 -3.41 -0.56
N ARG A 96 2.45 -3.83 0.61
CA ARG A 96 3.88 -4.02 0.91
C ARG A 96 4.07 -5.41 1.51
N SER A 97 5.24 -5.98 1.30
CA SER A 97 5.63 -7.20 2.02
C SER A 97 5.94 -6.85 3.48
N GLY A 98 5.42 -7.63 4.43
CA GLY A 98 5.82 -7.56 5.84
C GLY A 98 7.24 -8.05 6.11
N ARG A 99 7.92 -8.62 5.11
CA ARG A 99 9.30 -9.13 5.21
C ARG A 99 10.36 -8.07 4.93
N ALA A 100 9.94 -6.82 4.70
CA ALA A 100 10.82 -5.71 4.39
C ALA A 100 10.22 -4.40 4.94
N PRO A 101 11.03 -3.33 5.09
CA PRO A 101 10.50 -2.05 5.56
C PRO A 101 9.33 -1.55 4.70
N VAL A 102 8.25 -1.08 5.34
CA VAL A 102 7.06 -0.60 4.62
C VAL A 102 7.33 0.68 3.82
N TRP A 103 8.31 1.47 4.26
CA TRP A 103 8.67 2.74 3.66
C TRP A 103 9.45 2.60 2.34
N ASN A 104 9.27 3.59 1.47
CA ASN A 104 10.10 3.90 0.31
C ASN A 104 9.89 5.38 -0.07
N HIS A 105 10.20 5.79 -1.31
CA HIS A 105 10.01 7.18 -1.76
C HIS A 105 8.54 7.61 -1.89
N VAL A 106 7.59 6.69 -2.03
CA VAL A 106 6.14 6.97 -2.04
C VAL A 106 5.58 6.94 -0.63
N VAL A 107 5.96 5.91 0.14
CA VAL A 107 5.51 5.69 1.51
C VAL A 107 6.54 6.32 2.46
N GLU A 108 6.57 7.66 2.48
CA GLU A 108 7.55 8.42 3.25
C GLU A 108 7.18 8.49 4.74
N ARG A 109 8.12 8.04 5.59
CA ARG A 109 8.04 8.09 7.06
C ARG A 109 6.64 7.71 7.59
N PRO A 110 6.15 6.50 7.24
CA PRO A 110 4.79 6.11 7.58
C PRO A 110 4.65 5.84 9.07
N VAL A 111 3.41 5.88 9.57
CA VAL A 111 3.08 5.58 10.97
C VAL A 111 2.14 4.40 11.03
N ARG A 112 2.50 3.37 11.80
CA ARG A 112 1.65 2.20 12.02
C ARG A 112 0.44 2.61 12.86
N PHE A 113 -0.77 2.35 12.38
CA PHE A 113 -1.98 2.61 13.14
C PHE A 113 -2.76 1.32 13.46
N TRP A 114 -2.36 0.19 12.88
CA TRP A 114 -2.95 -1.11 13.17
C TRP A 114 -1.93 -2.22 12.99
N SER A 115 -2.03 -3.27 13.81
CA SER A 115 -1.30 -4.51 13.59
C SER A 115 -2.10 -5.73 13.99
N HIS A 116 -1.69 -6.88 13.45
CA HIS A 116 -2.22 -8.17 13.82
C HIS A 116 -2.04 -8.45 15.33
N ALA A 117 -0.90 -8.06 15.91
CA ALA A 117 -0.62 -8.35 17.31
C ALA A 117 -1.43 -7.46 18.27
N ASP A 118 -1.48 -6.16 17.98
CA ASP A 118 -1.93 -5.14 18.94
C ASP A 118 -3.33 -4.59 18.62
N GLY A 119 -3.86 -4.86 17.43
CA GLY A 119 -5.07 -4.23 16.93
C GLY A 119 -4.86 -2.77 16.56
N LEU A 120 -5.92 -1.96 16.69
CA LEU A 120 -5.94 -0.53 16.35
C LEU A 120 -5.22 0.30 17.41
N ASP A 121 -4.27 1.13 16.98
CA ASP A 121 -3.65 2.15 17.81
C ASP A 121 -4.56 3.39 17.91
N HIS A 122 -5.30 3.48 19.00
CA HIS A 122 -6.22 4.59 19.25
C HIS A 122 -5.52 5.93 19.47
N GLU A 123 -4.28 5.93 19.96
CA GLU A 123 -3.50 7.13 20.23
C GLU A 123 -3.05 7.78 18.92
N VAL A 124 -2.58 6.97 17.97
CA VAL A 124 -2.27 7.44 16.61
C VAL A 124 -3.49 8.14 15.99
N LEU A 125 -4.67 7.53 16.04
CA LEU A 125 -5.89 8.15 15.50
C LEU A 125 -6.27 9.44 16.22
N LEU A 126 -6.01 9.55 17.53
CA LEU A 126 -6.28 10.76 18.30
C LEU A 126 -5.38 11.91 17.85
N GLN A 127 -4.08 11.67 17.74
CA GLN A 127 -3.12 12.70 17.30
C GLN A 127 -3.37 13.13 15.84
N LEU A 128 -3.71 12.18 14.96
CA LEU A 128 -4.12 12.50 13.59
C LEU A 128 -5.37 13.39 13.57
N ARG A 129 -6.38 13.15 14.43
CA ARG A 129 -7.56 14.03 14.52
C ARG A 129 -7.21 15.46 14.94
N SER A 130 -6.24 15.61 15.83
CA SER A 130 -5.75 16.91 16.29
C SER A 130 -4.89 17.63 15.23
N GLY A 131 -4.31 16.89 14.28
CA GLY A 131 -3.41 17.44 13.26
C GLY A 131 -1.94 17.33 13.61
N ASP A 132 -1.60 16.53 14.62
CA ASP A 132 -0.25 16.39 15.17
C ASP A 132 0.50 15.19 14.56
N GLY A 133 0.08 14.73 13.39
CA GLY A 133 0.63 13.54 12.73
C GLY A 133 2.11 13.62 12.40
N GLU A 134 2.68 14.82 12.23
CA GLU A 134 4.10 14.99 11.92
C GLU A 134 4.99 14.57 13.11
N ALA A 135 4.51 14.76 14.34
CA ALA A 135 5.24 14.36 15.55
C ALA A 135 5.35 12.84 15.72
N LEU A 136 4.46 12.08 15.08
CA LEU A 136 4.48 10.61 15.08
C LEU A 136 5.48 10.03 14.08
N ARG A 137 5.94 10.83 13.11
CA ARG A 137 6.73 10.30 12.00
C ARG A 137 8.11 9.84 12.49
N PRO A 138 8.55 8.63 12.12
CA PRO A 138 9.90 8.16 12.44
C PRO A 138 10.95 9.06 11.77
N GLU A 139 12.22 8.91 12.14
CA GLU A 139 13.32 9.58 11.45
C GLU A 139 13.35 9.19 9.96
N ALA A 140 13.80 10.11 9.11
CA ALA A 140 13.98 9.81 7.70
C ALA A 140 15.12 8.78 7.53
N PRO A 141 14.97 7.78 6.64
CA PRO A 141 16.06 6.85 6.35
C PRO A 141 17.27 7.60 5.80
N ALA A 142 18.46 7.08 6.07
CA ALA A 142 19.67 7.64 5.49
C ALA A 142 19.64 7.50 3.95
N PRO A 143 20.27 8.40 3.18
CA PRO A 143 20.27 8.33 1.73
C PRO A 143 20.78 7.00 1.15
N GLY A 144 21.73 6.35 1.85
CA GLY A 144 22.22 5.01 1.50
C GLY A 144 21.15 3.93 1.65
N GLU A 145 20.41 3.94 2.76
CA GLU A 145 19.32 2.99 3.03
C GLU A 145 18.17 3.18 2.04
N LEU A 146 17.84 4.43 1.70
CA LEU A 146 16.84 4.72 0.68
C LEU A 146 17.27 4.18 -0.69
N ARG A 147 18.54 4.36 -1.07
CA ARG A 147 19.07 3.82 -2.32
C ARG A 147 18.95 2.30 -2.38
N GLU A 148 19.36 1.61 -1.32
CA GLU A 148 19.24 0.15 -1.21
C GLU A 148 17.79 -0.33 -1.24
N ARG A 149 16.87 0.42 -0.60
CA ARG A 149 15.43 0.13 -0.66
C ARG A 149 14.90 0.24 -2.08
N LEU A 150 15.25 1.31 -2.80
CA LEU A 150 14.81 1.49 -4.19
C LEU A 150 15.36 0.42 -5.11
N ASP A 151 16.61 -0.01 -4.92
CA ASP A 151 17.21 -1.10 -5.72
C ASP A 151 16.44 -2.42 -5.54
N ARG A 152 16.02 -2.75 -4.30
CA ARG A 152 15.17 -3.91 -4.02
C ARG A 152 13.76 -3.78 -4.61
N ASP A 153 13.11 -2.63 -4.41
CA ASP A 153 11.77 -2.36 -4.96
C ASP A 153 11.76 -2.43 -6.49
N LEU A 154 12.83 -1.93 -7.14
CA LEU A 154 12.98 -1.95 -8.58
C LEU A 154 13.15 -3.38 -9.12
N ALA A 155 13.93 -4.22 -8.43
CA ALA A 155 14.07 -5.63 -8.78
C ALA A 155 12.72 -6.38 -8.67
N ALA A 156 11.97 -6.15 -7.58
CA ALA A 156 10.63 -6.73 -7.41
C ALA A 156 9.65 -6.24 -8.50
N SER A 157 9.69 -4.95 -8.84
CA SER A 157 8.82 -4.36 -9.86
C SER A 157 9.16 -4.82 -11.28
N LEU A 158 10.44 -4.99 -11.59
CA LEU A 158 10.87 -5.59 -12.86
C LEU A 158 10.39 -7.04 -12.99
N ALA A 159 10.49 -7.82 -11.91
CA ALA A 159 9.96 -9.18 -11.88
C ALA A 159 8.43 -9.22 -12.08
N ALA A 160 7.70 -8.31 -11.43
CA ALA A 160 6.25 -8.18 -11.61
C ALA A 160 5.89 -7.79 -13.05
N LEU A 161 6.55 -6.80 -13.62
CA LEU A 161 6.36 -6.35 -15.01
C LEU A 161 6.63 -7.48 -16.01
N ALA A 162 7.70 -8.25 -15.82
CA ALA A 162 8.00 -9.39 -16.67
C ALA A 162 6.91 -10.48 -16.60
N ARG A 163 6.41 -10.80 -15.39
CA ARG A 163 5.33 -11.78 -15.19
C ARG A 163 4.02 -11.31 -15.83
N THR A 164 3.61 -10.05 -15.59
CA THR A 164 2.35 -9.52 -16.15
C THR A 164 2.41 -9.37 -17.66
N THR A 165 3.57 -8.99 -18.21
CA THR A 165 3.80 -8.96 -19.66
C THR A 165 3.60 -10.34 -20.29
N ARG A 166 4.22 -11.38 -19.71
CA ARG A 166 4.05 -12.76 -20.17
C ARG A 166 2.61 -13.22 -20.08
N ALA A 167 1.95 -13.00 -18.93
CA ALA A 167 0.57 -13.39 -18.73
C ALA A 167 -0.39 -12.67 -19.69
N TYR A 168 -0.10 -11.41 -20.02
CA TYR A 168 -0.87 -10.64 -20.99
C TYR A 168 -0.71 -11.20 -22.40
N ASP A 169 0.52 -11.52 -22.81
CA ASP A 169 0.81 -12.09 -24.14
C ASP A 169 0.14 -13.46 -24.32
N GLU A 170 0.35 -14.38 -23.37
CA GLU A 170 -0.22 -15.74 -23.38
C GLU A 170 -1.75 -15.73 -23.42
N LYS A 171 -2.38 -14.78 -22.71
CA LYS A 171 -3.84 -14.72 -22.56
C LYS A 171 -4.49 -13.58 -23.32
N ARG A 172 -3.76 -12.96 -24.26
CA ARG A 172 -4.23 -11.77 -24.99
C ARG A 172 -5.58 -12.02 -25.64
N TRP A 173 -5.70 -13.17 -26.28
CA TRP A 173 -6.88 -13.59 -27.05
C TRP A 173 -7.76 -14.59 -26.32
N SER A 174 -7.40 -14.99 -25.09
CA SER A 174 -8.19 -15.94 -24.31
C SER A 174 -9.50 -15.30 -23.81
N PRO A 175 -10.57 -16.09 -23.63
CA PRO A 175 -11.79 -15.63 -22.97
C PRO A 175 -11.54 -14.96 -21.60
N GLY A 176 -12.50 -14.15 -21.16
CA GLY A 176 -12.40 -13.35 -19.94
C GLY A 176 -12.20 -11.86 -20.22
N SER A 177 -11.77 -11.08 -19.23
CA SER A 177 -11.65 -9.62 -19.35
C SER A 177 -10.26 -9.19 -19.84
N PRO A 178 -10.12 -8.67 -21.08
CA PRO A 178 -8.86 -8.10 -21.54
C PRO A 178 -8.48 -6.85 -20.75
N LYS A 179 -9.48 -6.09 -20.30
CA LYS A 179 -9.29 -4.91 -19.45
C LYS A 179 -8.57 -5.28 -18.15
N LYS A 180 -9.02 -6.29 -17.41
CA LYS A 180 -8.35 -6.72 -16.17
C LYS A 180 -6.88 -7.10 -16.39
N ARG A 181 -6.57 -7.76 -17.51
CA ARG A 181 -5.18 -8.11 -17.87
C ARG A 181 -4.36 -6.87 -18.24
N GLY A 182 -4.95 -5.94 -19.00
CA GLY A 182 -4.33 -4.67 -19.36
C GLY A 182 -4.06 -3.78 -18.14
N ASP A 183 -5.03 -3.67 -17.22
CA ASP A 183 -4.91 -2.91 -15.98
C ASP A 183 -3.76 -3.46 -15.12
N ALA A 184 -3.65 -4.79 -14.96
CA ALA A 184 -2.55 -5.39 -14.21
C ALA A 184 -1.16 -5.15 -14.84
N LEU A 185 -1.07 -5.13 -16.17
CA LEU A 185 0.16 -4.77 -16.88
C LEU A 185 0.49 -3.28 -16.70
N CYS A 186 -0.52 -2.41 -16.79
CA CYS A 186 -0.38 -0.97 -16.57
C CYS A 186 0.11 -0.67 -15.15
N ASP A 187 -0.52 -1.25 -14.13
CA ASP A 187 -0.15 -1.11 -12.72
C ASP A 187 1.33 -1.48 -12.50
N ALA A 188 1.79 -2.61 -13.07
CA ALA A 188 3.19 -3.04 -12.97
C ALA A 188 4.16 -2.11 -13.71
N ALA A 189 3.76 -1.58 -14.87
CA ALA A 189 4.57 -0.62 -15.63
C ALA A 189 4.71 0.71 -14.89
N LEU A 190 3.62 1.21 -14.31
CA LEU A 190 3.62 2.43 -13.48
C LEU A 190 4.57 2.29 -12.30
N GLY A 191 4.51 1.17 -11.56
CA GLY A 191 5.40 0.91 -10.43
C GLY A 191 6.88 0.92 -10.83
N TYR A 192 7.22 0.23 -11.93
CA TYR A 192 8.60 0.19 -12.42
C TYR A 192 9.12 1.55 -12.89
N VAL A 193 8.32 2.31 -13.66
CA VAL A 193 8.72 3.64 -14.17
C VAL A 193 8.91 4.63 -13.03
N ASP A 194 8.00 4.62 -12.06
CA ASP A 194 8.05 5.50 -10.89
C ASP A 194 9.30 5.22 -10.02
N LEU A 195 9.56 3.95 -9.71
CA LEU A 195 10.76 3.54 -8.96
C LEU A 195 12.05 3.87 -9.69
N ARG A 196 12.09 3.68 -11.01
CA ARG A 196 13.26 4.03 -11.82
C ARG A 196 13.53 5.53 -11.77
N ALA A 197 12.51 6.35 -11.94
CA ALA A 197 12.64 7.80 -11.87
C ALA A 197 13.14 8.26 -10.48
N ALA A 198 12.61 7.67 -9.41
CA ALA A 198 13.07 7.93 -8.04
C ALA A 198 14.51 7.45 -7.80
N ARG A 199 14.91 6.34 -8.40
CA ARG A 199 16.27 5.81 -8.25
C ARG A 199 17.31 6.65 -8.98
N ASP A 200 16.96 7.17 -10.16
CA ASP A 200 17.80 8.02 -10.98
C ASP A 200 18.00 9.40 -10.31
N SER A 201 16.98 9.94 -9.63
CA SER A 201 17.07 11.22 -8.92
C SER A 201 17.97 11.20 -7.68
N LEU A 202 18.28 10.02 -7.11
CA LEU A 202 19.25 9.87 -6.02
C LEU A 202 20.72 9.78 -6.50
N GLY A 203 20.93 9.69 -7.81
CA GLY A 203 22.26 9.54 -8.43
C GLY A 203 22.81 10.81 -9.08
N GLY A 204 21.99 11.86 -9.22
CA GLY A 204 22.41 13.19 -9.70
C GLY A 204 22.72 14.12 -8.54
#